data_AF-A0AB34T905-F1
#
_entry.id   AF-A0AB34T905-F1
#
_cell.length_a   1.000
_cell.length_b   1.000
_cell.length_c   1.000
_cell.angle_alpha   90.00
_cell.angle_beta   90.00
_cell.angle_gamma   90.00
#
_symmetry.space_group_name_H-M   'P 1'
#
loop_
_entity.id
_entity.type
_entity.pdbx_description
1 polymer ?
#
loop_
_entity_poly.entity_id
_entity_poly.type
_entity_poly.pdbx_seq_one_letter_code
_entity_poly.pdbx_strand_id
1 'polypeptide(L)'
;MDQRTLAERLAARHHVSDEFAQDMVSGLIAQIGSVGGTGIDPDDIAEPDAVFIEGAFAAALDNDSEGRGALEDELSSVSAQLRDLQREADGLASDRNALVRRLWGAGATVKDIVEASGLNQSRVYAIINSEE
;
A
#
# COMPACT_ATOMS: atom_id res chain seq x y z
N MET A 1 -17.19 -29.38 -4.98
CA MET A 1 -18.15 -28.85 -5.99
C MET A 1 -17.32 -28.13 -7.04
N ASP A 2 -17.63 -28.24 -8.33
CA ASP A 2 -16.80 -27.59 -9.36
C ASP A 2 -17.06 -26.07 -9.47
N GLN A 3 -16.07 -25.35 -10.03
CA GLN A 3 -16.11 -23.91 -10.26
C GLN A 3 -17.33 -23.48 -11.07
N ARG A 4 -17.70 -24.28 -12.08
CA ARG A 4 -18.82 -23.96 -12.97
C ARG A 4 -20.14 -23.98 -12.21
N THR A 5 -20.37 -24.99 -11.38
CA THR A 5 -21.55 -25.11 -10.53
C THR A 5 -21.63 -23.96 -9.52
N LEU A 6 -20.48 -23.55 -8.95
CA LEU A 6 -20.42 -22.38 -8.07
C LEU A 6 -20.76 -21.07 -8.81
N ALA A 7 -20.23 -20.89 -10.02
CA ALA A 7 -20.49 -19.72 -10.85
C ALA A 7 -21.96 -19.64 -11.29
N GLU A 8 -22.56 -20.73 -11.76
CA GLU A 8 -23.98 -20.81 -12.13
C GLU A 8 -24.88 -20.49 -10.92
N ARG A 9 -24.52 -20.99 -9.72
CA ARG A 9 -25.22 -20.68 -8.46
C ARG A 9 -25.15 -19.20 -8.12
N LEU A 10 -23.99 -18.57 -8.28
CA LEU A 10 -23.76 -17.16 -8.01
C LEU A 10 -24.44 -16.25 -9.05
N ALA A 11 -24.40 -16.63 -10.32
CA ALA A 11 -25.11 -15.95 -11.41
C ALA A 11 -26.61 -15.87 -11.13
N ALA A 12 -27.22 -17.01 -10.79
CA ALA A 12 -28.64 -17.08 -10.44
C ALA A 12 -28.98 -16.26 -9.18
N ARG A 13 -28.11 -16.31 -8.15
CA ARG A 13 -28.33 -15.61 -6.87
C ARG A 13 -28.20 -14.09 -6.99
N HIS A 14 -27.26 -13.60 -7.79
CA HIS A 14 -26.95 -12.17 -7.91
C HIS A 14 -27.51 -11.54 -9.19
N HIS A 15 -28.27 -12.29 -9.99
CA HIS A 15 -28.88 -11.83 -11.25
C HIS A 15 -27.87 -11.28 -12.27
N VAL A 16 -26.69 -11.90 -12.36
CA VAL A 16 -25.64 -11.58 -13.35
C VAL A 16 -25.56 -12.68 -14.40
N SER A 17 -24.83 -12.45 -15.51
CA SER A 17 -24.65 -13.49 -16.53
C SER A 17 -23.74 -14.62 -16.04
N ASP A 18 -23.99 -15.83 -16.52
CA ASP A 18 -23.17 -17.02 -16.20
C ASP A 18 -21.70 -16.81 -16.59
N GLU A 19 -21.44 -16.16 -17.73
CA GLU A 19 -20.10 -15.80 -18.21
C GLU A 19 -19.37 -14.86 -17.24
N PHE A 20 -20.05 -13.80 -16.79
CA PHE A 20 -19.49 -12.85 -15.82
C PHE A 20 -19.21 -13.52 -14.47
N ALA A 21 -20.14 -14.35 -13.99
CA ALA A 21 -19.95 -15.08 -12.75
C ALA A 21 -18.76 -16.06 -12.85
N GLN A 22 -18.61 -16.73 -13.99
CA GLN A 22 -17.53 -17.66 -14.24
C GLN A 22 -16.16 -16.98 -14.26
N ASP A 23 -16.05 -15.84 -14.94
CA ASP A 23 -14.82 -15.04 -14.99
C ASP A 23 -14.44 -14.50 -13.61
N MET A 24 -15.42 -13.98 -12.87
CA MET A 24 -15.18 -13.44 -11.53
C MET A 24 -14.78 -14.51 -10.53
N VAL A 25 -15.46 -15.67 -10.51
CA VAL A 25 -15.08 -16.81 -9.66
C VAL A 25 -13.68 -17.31 -10.02
N SER A 26 -13.34 -17.39 -11.32
CA SER A 26 -12.00 -17.77 -11.77
C SER A 26 -10.93 -16.82 -11.25
N GLY A 27 -11.19 -15.51 -11.31
CA GLY A 27 -10.30 -14.48 -10.80
C GLY A 27 -10.10 -14.56 -9.29
N LEU A 28 -11.18 -14.78 -8.54
CA LEU A 28 -11.14 -14.92 -7.08
C LEU A 28 -10.33 -16.16 -6.66
N ILE A 29 -10.53 -17.31 -7.30
CA ILE A 29 -9.74 -18.53 -7.04
C ILE A 29 -8.24 -18.27 -7.25
N ALA A 30 -7.87 -17.63 -8.37
CA ALA A 30 -6.48 -17.30 -8.66
C ALA A 30 -5.88 -16.33 -7.61
N GLN A 31 -6.64 -15.32 -7.19
CA GLN A 31 -6.20 -14.35 -6.18
C GLN A 31 -6.01 -15.01 -4.81
N ILE A 32 -6.96 -15.84 -4.37
CA ILE A 32 -6.89 -16.57 -3.09
C ILE A 32 -5.66 -17.49 -3.07
N GLY A 33 -5.43 -18.22 -4.17
CA GLY A 33 -4.25 -19.08 -4.31
C GLY A 33 -2.93 -18.30 -4.20
N SER A 34 -2.89 -17.05 -4.67
CA SER A 34 -1.69 -16.19 -4.62
C SER A 34 -1.40 -15.60 -3.23
N VAL A 35 -2.42 -15.39 -2.40
CA VAL A 35 -2.28 -14.70 -1.09
C VAL A 35 -2.11 -15.70 0.07
N GLY A 36 -2.73 -16.88 0.00
CA GLY A 36 -2.81 -17.81 1.15
C GLY A 36 -1.96 -19.07 1.08
N GLY A 37 -1.39 -19.43 -0.07
CA GLY A 37 -0.71 -20.73 -0.25
C GLY A 37 -1.62 -21.96 -0.16
N THR A 38 -2.92 -21.77 0.05
CA THR A 38 -3.98 -22.76 -0.07
C THR A 38 -4.41 -22.84 -1.53
N GLY A 39 -4.00 -23.90 -2.22
CA GLY A 39 -4.47 -24.18 -3.58
C GLY A 39 -5.92 -24.64 -3.54
N ILE A 40 -6.84 -23.82 -4.05
CA ILE A 40 -8.22 -24.23 -4.31
C ILE A 40 -8.20 -24.95 -5.66
N ASP A 41 -8.65 -26.21 -5.67
CA ASP A 41 -8.84 -26.96 -6.91
C ASP A 41 -10.12 -26.48 -7.62
N PRO A 42 -10.02 -25.93 -8.85
CA PRO A 42 -11.19 -25.48 -9.60
C PRO A 42 -12.22 -26.58 -9.88
N ASP A 43 -11.80 -27.83 -9.95
CA ASP A 43 -12.68 -28.96 -10.24
C ASP A 43 -13.27 -29.55 -8.95
N ASP A 44 -12.69 -29.25 -7.78
CA ASP A 44 -13.19 -29.71 -6.48
C ASP A 44 -13.02 -28.66 -5.36
N ILE A 45 -13.90 -27.67 -5.37
CA ILE A 45 -13.98 -26.62 -4.36
C ILE A 45 -14.68 -27.19 -3.12
N ALA A 46 -13.99 -27.15 -1.98
CA ALA A 46 -14.56 -27.52 -0.69
C ALA A 46 -15.60 -26.47 -0.23
N GLU A 47 -16.60 -26.90 0.54
CA GLU A 47 -17.66 -26.00 1.01
C GLU A 47 -17.16 -24.74 1.76
N PRO A 48 -16.13 -24.81 2.63
CA PRO A 48 -15.59 -23.60 3.27
C PRO A 48 -14.99 -22.61 2.26
N ASP A 49 -14.33 -23.09 1.23
CA ASP A 49 -13.75 -22.27 0.17
C ASP A 49 -14.84 -21.67 -0.71
N ALA A 50 -15.90 -22.43 -1.00
CA ALA A 50 -17.06 -21.94 -1.72
C ALA A 50 -17.72 -20.78 -0.95
N VAL A 51 -17.98 -20.93 0.36
CA VAL A 51 -18.54 -19.85 1.20
C VAL A 51 -17.65 -18.61 1.20
N PHE A 52 -16.33 -18.80 1.25
CA PHE A 52 -15.38 -17.69 1.17
C PHE A 52 -15.45 -16.96 -0.17
N ILE A 53 -15.46 -17.70 -1.29
CA ILE A 53 -15.60 -17.16 -2.64
C ILE A 53 -16.93 -16.43 -2.81
N GLU A 54 -18.04 -16.96 -2.28
CA GLU A 54 -19.34 -16.29 -2.32
C GLU A 54 -19.33 -14.93 -1.60
N GLY A 55 -18.68 -14.86 -0.43
CA GLY A 55 -18.51 -13.60 0.30
C GLY A 55 -17.67 -12.58 -0.48
N ALA A 56 -16.57 -13.03 -1.09
CA ALA A 56 -15.72 -12.17 -1.92
C ALA A 56 -16.43 -11.71 -3.21
N PHE A 57 -17.24 -12.57 -3.82
CA PHE A 57 -18.06 -12.28 -5.00
C PHE A 57 -19.11 -11.21 -4.70
N ALA A 58 -19.83 -11.35 -3.58
CA ALA A 58 -20.80 -10.35 -3.13
C ALA A 58 -20.13 -9.00 -2.85
N ALA A 59 -18.96 -9.00 -2.20
CA ALA A 59 -18.20 -7.78 -1.95
C ALA A 59 -17.65 -7.15 -3.25
N ALA A 60 -17.29 -7.96 -4.24
CA ALA A 60 -16.83 -7.47 -5.55
C ALA A 60 -17.97 -6.81 -6.33
N LEU A 61 -19.17 -7.40 -6.30
CA LEU A 61 -20.37 -6.81 -6.88
C LEU A 61 -20.76 -5.48 -6.21
N ASP A 62 -20.65 -5.40 -4.88
CA ASP A 62 -20.91 -4.16 -4.14
C ASP A 62 -19.85 -3.08 -4.44
N ASN A 63 -18.60 -3.49 -4.66
CA ASN A 63 -17.48 -2.60 -5.01
C ASN A 63 -17.42 -2.19 -6.49
N ASP A 64 -18.26 -2.77 -7.36
CA ASP A 64 -18.43 -2.30 -8.74
C ASP A 64 -19.25 -0.99 -8.81
N SER A 65 -19.70 -0.48 -7.65
CA SER A 65 -20.18 0.89 -7.51
C SER A 65 -19.02 1.88 -7.49
N GLU A 66 -18.72 2.45 -8.66
CA GLU A 66 -18.15 3.80 -8.86
C GLU A 66 -17.33 4.38 -7.69
N GLY A 67 -16.08 3.94 -7.51
CA GLY A 67 -15.24 4.59 -6.50
C GLY A 67 -13.87 3.98 -6.31
N ARG A 68 -13.73 2.66 -6.43
CA ARG A 68 -12.46 1.98 -6.16
C ARG A 68 -11.33 2.43 -7.07
N GLY A 69 -11.55 2.48 -8.39
CA GLY A 69 -10.53 2.94 -9.35
C GLY A 69 -10.12 4.39 -9.09
N ALA A 70 -11.08 5.27 -8.81
CA ALA A 70 -10.80 6.67 -8.46
C ALA A 70 -10.01 6.81 -7.15
N LEU A 71 -10.31 5.98 -6.14
CA LEU A 71 -9.57 5.95 -4.87
C LEU A 71 -8.16 5.35 -5.03
N GLU A 72 -7.99 4.34 -5.88
CA GLU A 72 -6.68 3.77 -6.22
C GLU A 72 -5.81 4.79 -6.97
N ASP A 73 -6.39 5.54 -7.91
CA ASP A 73 -5.74 6.64 -8.62
C ASP A 73 -5.37 7.80 -7.67
N GLU A 74 -6.28 8.18 -6.77
CA GLU A 74 -6.04 9.21 -5.76
C GLU A 74 -4.92 8.78 -4.80
N LEU A 75 -4.96 7.54 -4.31
CA LEU A 75 -3.91 6.97 -3.46
C LEU A 75 -2.55 6.97 -4.17
N SER A 76 -2.52 6.57 -5.44
CA SER A 76 -1.31 6.57 -6.26
C SER A 76 -0.72 7.98 -6.40
N SER A 77 -1.59 8.96 -6.69
CA SER A 77 -1.22 10.38 -6.81
C SER A 77 -0.64 10.94 -5.52
N VAL A 78 -1.33 10.76 -4.38
CA VAL A 78 -0.85 11.21 -3.06
C VAL A 78 0.47 10.52 -2.69
N SER A 79 0.60 9.22 -3.00
CA SER A 79 1.83 8.46 -2.73
C SER A 79 3.02 8.93 -3.60
N ALA A 80 2.77 9.41 -4.82
CA ALA A 80 3.81 10.02 -5.64
C ALA A 80 4.26 11.36 -5.05
N GLN A 81 3.32 12.23 -4.70
CA GLN A 81 3.62 13.52 -4.07
C GLN A 81 4.37 13.35 -2.75
N LEU A 82 3.96 12.38 -1.92
CA LEU A 82 4.65 12.08 -0.66
C LEU A 82 6.11 11.68 -0.89
N ARG A 83 6.37 10.83 -1.90
CA ARG A 83 7.73 10.41 -2.25
C ARG A 83 8.60 11.58 -2.74
N ASP A 84 8.02 12.51 -3.48
CA ASP A 84 8.72 13.69 -3.96
C ASP A 84 9.06 14.65 -2.80
N LEU A 85 8.08 14.92 -1.93
CA LEU A 85 8.28 15.74 -0.72
C LEU A 85 9.28 15.11 0.25
N GLN A 86 9.27 13.78 0.39
CA GLN A 86 10.27 13.07 1.20
C GLN A 86 11.68 13.26 0.64
N ARG A 87 11.85 13.13 -0.68
CA ARG A 87 13.16 13.37 -1.33
C ARG A 87 13.63 14.81 -1.15
N GLU A 88 12.73 15.79 -1.26
CA GLU A 88 13.04 17.20 -1.00
C GLU A 88 13.43 17.43 0.46
N ALA A 89 12.67 16.87 1.41
CA ALA A 89 12.96 16.97 2.83
C ALA A 89 14.31 16.34 3.20
N ASP A 90 14.66 15.20 2.61
CA ASP A 90 15.97 14.56 2.80
C ASP A 90 17.11 15.42 2.23
N GLY A 91 16.91 16.04 1.07
CA GLY A 91 17.84 17.00 0.49
C GLY A 91 18.09 18.20 1.41
N LEU A 92 17.02 18.87 1.85
CA LEU A 92 17.10 20.00 2.78
C LEU A 92 17.72 19.60 4.14
N ALA A 93 17.43 18.39 4.62
CA ALA A 93 18.04 17.86 5.83
C ALA A 93 19.55 17.67 5.66
N SER A 94 20.00 17.19 4.50
CA SER A 94 21.42 17.07 4.15
C SER A 94 22.11 18.44 4.10
N ASP A 95 21.50 19.41 3.40
CA ASP A 95 22.02 20.78 3.30
C ASP A 95 22.13 21.46 4.67
N ARG A 96 21.09 21.33 5.50
CA ARG A 96 21.11 21.80 6.90
C ARG A 96 22.26 21.15 7.66
N ASN A 97 22.47 19.83 7.53
CA ASN A 97 23.55 19.15 8.24
C ASN A 97 24.94 19.65 7.80
N ALA A 98 25.13 19.90 6.50
CA ALA A 98 26.35 20.49 5.97
C ALA A 98 26.58 21.91 6.54
N LEU A 99 25.53 22.73 6.65
CA LEU A 99 25.61 24.05 7.26
C LEU A 99 25.94 23.98 8.76
N VAL A 100 25.37 23.03 9.50
CA VAL A 100 25.70 22.79 10.92
C VAL A 100 27.19 22.51 11.08
N ARG A 101 27.77 21.64 10.25
CA ARG A 101 29.21 21.34 10.29
C ARG A 101 30.06 22.54 9.94
N ARG A 102 29.66 23.33 8.93
CA ARG A 102 30.36 24.57 8.55
C ARG A 102 30.34 25.62 9.65
N LEU A 103 29.20 25.80 10.33
CA LEU A 103 29.07 26.71 11.48
C LEU A 103 29.97 26.25 12.63
N TRP A 104 29.98 24.95 12.94
CA TRP A 104 30.87 24.38 13.94
C TRP A 104 32.34 24.62 13.60
N GLY A 105 32.76 24.35 12.36
CA GLY A 105 34.13 24.60 11.88
C GLY A 105 34.52 26.08 11.88
N ALA A 106 33.55 26.99 11.81
CA ALA A 106 33.75 28.43 11.95
C ALA A 106 33.77 28.91 13.42
N GLY A 107 33.63 28.00 14.39
CA GLY A 107 33.68 28.30 15.83
C GLY A 107 32.34 28.72 16.45
N ALA A 108 31.20 28.50 15.77
CA ALA A 108 29.89 28.75 16.34
C ALA A 108 29.64 27.85 17.56
N THR A 109 28.95 28.38 18.58
CA THR A 109 28.63 27.57 19.76
C THR A 109 27.48 26.62 19.47
N VAL A 110 27.42 25.49 20.20
CA VAL A 110 26.30 24.54 20.08
C VAL A 110 24.96 25.22 20.38
N LYS A 111 24.94 26.20 21.28
CA LYS A 111 23.75 26.99 21.61
C LYS A 111 23.23 27.74 20.37
N ASP A 112 24.11 28.45 19.67
CA ASP A 112 23.72 29.24 18.48
C ASP A 112 23.22 28.32 17.36
N ILE A 113 23.85 27.16 17.19
CA ILE A 113 23.46 26.16 16.19
C ILE A 113 22.08 25.57 16.52
N VAL A 114 21.82 25.22 17.78
CA VAL A 114 20.51 24.73 18.24
C VAL A 114 19.42 25.78 17.98
N GLU A 115 19.69 27.04 18.33
CA GLU A 115 18.75 28.15 18.15
C GLU A 115 18.43 28.39 16.66
N ALA A 116 19.45 28.40 15.80
CA ALA A 116 19.26 28.64 14.37
C ALA A 116 18.64 27.45 13.61
N SER A 117 18.93 26.21 14.03
CA SER A 117 18.50 25.00 13.32
C SER A 117 17.20 24.39 13.84
N GLY A 118 16.77 24.76 15.05
CA GLY A 118 15.64 24.14 15.75
C GLY A 118 15.89 22.68 16.18
N LEU A 119 17.12 22.17 16.03
CA LEU A 119 17.49 20.83 16.45
C LEU A 119 17.79 20.79 17.94
N ASN A 120 17.55 19.64 18.58
CA ASN A 120 18.04 19.44 19.94
C ASN A 120 19.57 19.25 19.95
N GLN A 121 20.17 19.45 21.13
CA GLN A 121 21.62 19.36 21.33
C GLN A 121 22.21 18.01 20.90
N SER A 122 21.55 16.90 21.24
CA SER A 122 22.02 15.55 20.89
C SER A 122 22.10 15.35 19.38
N ARG A 123 21.13 15.88 18.61
CA ARG A 123 21.11 15.79 17.16
C ARG A 123 22.21 16.64 16.52
N VAL A 124 22.48 17.83 17.07
CA VAL A 124 23.60 18.67 16.62
C VAL A 124 24.93 17.94 16.78
N TYR A 125 25.18 17.33 17.94
CA TYR A 125 26.39 16.54 18.15
C TYR A 125 26.49 15.32 17.23
N ALA A 126 25.38 14.61 16.99
CA ALA A 126 25.37 13.49 16.05
C ALA A 126 25.75 13.93 14.62
N ILE A 127 25.33 15.12 14.19
CA ILE A 127 25.71 15.68 12.89
C ILE A 127 27.18 16.08 12.85
N ILE A 128 27.69 16.72 13.91
CA ILE A 128 29.10 17.14 13.99
C ILE A 128 30.04 15.93 14.02
N ASN A 129 29.65 14.86 14.72
CA ASN A 129 30.48 13.68 14.93
C ASN A 129 30.28 12.56 13.89
N SER A 130 29.39 12.73 12.91
CA SER A 130 29.24 11.77 11.81
C SER A 130 30.29 12.07 10.74
N GLU A 131 31.09 11.06 10.40
CA GLU A 131 31.97 11.08 9.22
C GLU A 131 31.11 11.07 7.95
N GLU A 132 31.55 11.80 6.91
CA GLU A 132 30.92 11.82 5.58
C GLU A 132 31.09 10.51 4.81
#